data_AF-A0A7Z8R415-F1
#
_entry.id   AF-A0A7Z8R415-F1
#
_cell.length_a   1.000
_cell.length_b   1.000
_cell.length_c   1.000
_cell.angle_alpha   90.00
_cell.angle_beta   90.00
_cell.angle_gamma   90.00
#
_symmetry.space_group_name_H-M   'P 1'
#
loop_
_entity.id
_entity.type
_entity.pdbx_description
1 polymer ?
#
loop_
_entity_poly.entity_id
_entity_poly.type
_entity_poly.pdbx_seq_one_letter_code
_entity_poly.pdbx_strand_id
1 'polypeptide(L)'
;MKKLIFQFDTDRYPSTFDTVVAYDGGADHVIGLGDITPDNVRSLVEGTIFTRPPKEKKNTAIFVGGSDIVAGQALFKAVQSYFFSGFQVSVMLDSNGSNTTAAAAVAKLAVSGTLKEKKAVVLAGTGPVGQRAAAMLAQEGAEVTIVSRHIESAGIACLSMKERFNVDLTPAIAVDSDARGAAIQDANIVLATGAAGIELLKPEHWQNNSNLEMLADANATPPVGIGGTDMMDRGAERHGKIIWGAIGFGALKLALHRACIARLFEDNKQVLDAELIYKLAKEMA
;
A
#
# COMPACT_ATOMS: atom_id res chain seq x y z
N MET A 1 -11.11 -16.51 24.27
CA MET A 1 -9.98 -15.71 24.78
C MET A 1 -9.98 -14.36 24.07
N LYS A 2 -9.55 -13.26 24.69
CA LYS A 2 -9.53 -11.94 24.04
C LYS A 2 -8.52 -11.87 22.90
N LYS A 3 -8.89 -11.24 21.79
CA LYS A 3 -8.06 -10.93 20.62
C LYS A 3 -7.20 -9.70 20.90
N LEU A 4 -5.89 -9.92 21.08
CA LEU A 4 -4.94 -8.86 21.39
C LEU A 4 -4.10 -8.58 20.15
N ILE A 5 -4.05 -7.33 19.72
CA ILE A 5 -3.10 -6.90 18.68
C ILE A 5 -2.09 -5.93 19.27
N PHE A 6 -0.82 -6.23 19.05
CA PHE A 6 0.29 -5.35 19.40
C PHE A 6 0.67 -4.54 18.16
N GLN A 7 0.38 -3.24 18.19
CA GLN A 7 0.74 -2.30 17.14
C GLN A 7 2.16 -1.80 17.44
N PHE A 8 3.13 -2.29 16.68
CA PHE A 8 4.50 -1.83 16.71
C PHE A 8 4.67 -0.77 15.63
N ASP A 9 4.78 0.47 16.07
CA ASP A 9 4.88 1.64 15.22
C ASP A 9 6.33 2.15 15.24
N THR A 10 6.89 2.43 14.06
CA THR A 10 8.23 3.00 13.96
C THR A 10 8.26 4.48 14.32
N ASP A 11 7.10 5.15 14.25
CA ASP A 11 6.98 6.54 14.65
C ASP A 11 6.82 6.64 16.18
N ARG A 12 7.12 7.82 16.73
CA ARG A 12 7.00 8.10 18.17
C ARG A 12 5.60 7.86 18.73
N TYR A 13 4.58 8.18 17.95
CA TYR A 13 3.19 7.99 18.34
C TYR A 13 2.56 6.94 17.42
N PRO A 14 2.01 5.86 17.97
CA PRO A 14 1.26 4.91 17.18
C PRO A 14 0.14 5.58 16.39
N SER A 15 0.02 5.21 15.13
CA SER A 15 -1.03 5.69 14.23
C SER A 15 -2.42 5.45 14.82
N THR A 16 -3.16 6.54 15.04
CA THR A 16 -4.56 6.50 15.49
C THR A 16 -5.49 5.94 14.42
N PHE A 17 -5.14 6.12 13.14
CA PHE A 17 -5.85 5.51 12.02
C PHE A 17 -5.82 3.99 12.14
N ASP A 18 -4.62 3.42 12.32
CA ASP A 18 -4.46 1.96 12.40
C ASP A 18 -5.11 1.40 13.66
N THR A 19 -5.06 2.12 14.78
CA THR A 19 -5.79 1.74 15.99
C THR A 19 -7.30 1.62 15.75
N VAL A 20 -7.92 2.62 15.12
CA VAL A 20 -9.38 2.59 14.82
C VAL A 20 -9.71 1.42 13.88
N VAL A 21 -8.94 1.26 12.81
CA VAL A 21 -9.17 0.19 11.84
C VAL A 21 -8.94 -1.20 12.44
N ALA A 22 -8.00 -1.35 13.39
CA ALA A 22 -7.77 -2.59 14.09
C ALA A 22 -8.94 -2.98 15.00
N TYR A 23 -9.53 -2.03 15.73
CA TYR A 23 -10.76 -2.28 16.50
C TYR A 23 -11.93 -2.64 15.58
N ASP A 24 -12.15 -1.87 14.52
CA ASP A 24 -13.21 -2.15 13.53
C ASP A 24 -13.00 -3.49 12.79
N GLY A 25 -11.75 -3.95 12.70
CA GLY A 25 -11.35 -5.25 12.16
C GLY A 25 -11.53 -6.41 13.12
N GLY A 26 -11.99 -6.17 14.36
CA GLY A 26 -12.37 -7.19 15.32
C GLY A 26 -11.29 -7.55 16.35
N ALA A 27 -10.30 -6.69 16.59
CA ALA A 27 -9.45 -6.78 17.78
C ALA A 27 -10.25 -6.38 19.04
N ASP A 28 -10.08 -7.13 20.15
CA ASP A 28 -10.69 -6.76 21.43
C ASP A 28 -9.86 -5.69 22.16
N HIS A 29 -8.54 -5.73 21.98
CA HIS A 29 -7.60 -4.76 22.54
C HIS A 29 -6.46 -4.48 21.55
N VAL A 30 -6.20 -3.20 21.32
CA VAL A 30 -5.05 -2.69 20.58
C VAL A 30 -4.05 -2.10 21.57
N ILE A 31 -2.83 -2.64 21.58
CA ILE A 31 -1.72 -2.18 22.41
C ILE A 31 -0.72 -1.48 21.50
N GLY A 32 -0.80 -0.15 21.43
CA GLY A 32 0.09 0.67 20.60
C GLY A 32 1.40 0.99 21.31
N LEU A 33 2.52 0.73 20.63
CA LEU A 33 3.86 1.05 21.08
C LEU A 33 4.58 1.78 19.94
N GLY A 34 5.09 2.98 20.22
CA GLY A 34 5.87 3.79 19.28
C GLY A 34 7.37 3.65 19.50
N ASP A 35 8.15 4.27 18.62
CA ASP A 35 9.62 4.22 18.60
C ASP A 35 10.15 2.77 18.59
N ILE A 36 9.43 1.85 17.95
CA ILE A 36 9.84 0.45 17.85
C ILE A 36 10.84 0.27 16.72
N THR A 37 11.94 -0.42 17.02
CA THR A 37 13.05 -0.66 16.10
C THR A 37 13.42 -2.14 16.10
N PRO A 38 14.17 -2.63 15.08
CA PRO A 38 14.71 -3.98 15.09
C PRO A 38 15.48 -4.33 16.37
N ASP A 39 16.16 -3.36 16.99
CA ASP A 39 17.01 -3.57 18.15
C ASP A 39 16.22 -3.74 19.46
N ASN A 40 15.03 -3.13 19.57
CA ASN A 40 14.26 -3.12 20.81
C ASN A 40 13.02 -4.05 20.78
N VAL A 41 12.66 -4.61 19.63
CA VAL A 41 11.40 -5.35 19.47
C VAL A 41 11.43 -6.77 20.07
N ARG A 42 12.62 -7.33 20.33
CA ARG A 42 12.78 -8.75 20.72
C ARG A 42 11.92 -9.14 21.93
N SER A 43 12.06 -8.43 23.04
CA SER A 43 11.35 -8.76 24.29
C SER A 43 9.83 -8.62 24.13
N LEU A 44 9.39 -7.69 23.28
CA LEU A 44 7.97 -7.51 22.95
C LEU A 44 7.43 -8.72 22.19
N VAL A 45 8.16 -9.20 21.16
CA VAL A 45 7.78 -10.40 20.39
C VAL A 45 7.76 -11.63 21.30
N GLU A 46 8.79 -11.81 22.13
CA GLU A 46 8.86 -12.92 23.10
C GLU A 46 7.62 -12.93 24.02
N GLY A 47 7.17 -11.75 24.48
CA GLY A 47 5.92 -11.58 25.21
C GLY A 47 4.68 -12.05 24.44
N THR A 48 4.62 -11.87 23.13
CA THR A 48 3.49 -12.34 22.30
C THR A 48 3.51 -13.85 22.07
N ILE A 49 4.69 -14.47 21.97
CA ILE A 49 4.82 -15.88 21.58
C ILE A 49 4.92 -16.84 22.77
N PHE A 50 5.35 -16.42 23.96
CA PHE A 50 5.49 -17.31 25.13
C PHE A 50 4.27 -17.32 26.07
N THR A 51 3.36 -16.35 25.97
CA THR A 51 2.32 -16.13 26.98
C THR A 51 1.02 -16.92 26.77
N ARG A 52 0.85 -17.55 25.60
CA ARG A 52 -0.34 -18.35 25.27
C ARG A 52 0.01 -19.75 24.77
N PRO A 53 -0.77 -20.78 25.17
CA PRO A 53 -0.59 -22.15 24.67
C PRO A 53 -0.89 -22.23 23.17
N PRO A 54 -0.37 -23.24 22.44
CA PRO A 54 -0.42 -23.30 20.97
C PRO A 54 -1.79 -23.01 20.33
N LYS A 55 -2.88 -23.62 20.83
CA LYS A 55 -4.24 -23.42 20.28
C LYS A 55 -4.77 -21.99 20.44
N GLU A 56 -4.27 -21.27 21.42
CA GLU A 56 -4.72 -19.92 21.77
C GLU A 56 -3.81 -18.83 21.19
N LYS A 57 -2.68 -19.19 20.57
CA LYS A 57 -1.75 -18.22 19.94
C LYS A 57 -2.41 -17.39 18.86
N LYS A 58 -3.38 -17.95 18.13
CA LYS A 58 -4.17 -17.21 17.11
C LYS A 58 -4.94 -16.03 17.67
N ASN A 59 -5.16 -15.96 18.98
CA ASN A 59 -5.84 -14.80 19.59
C ASN A 59 -4.87 -13.64 19.88
N THR A 60 -3.59 -13.76 19.56
CA THR A 60 -2.58 -12.69 19.63
C THR A 60 -2.05 -12.43 18.23
N ALA A 61 -1.88 -11.17 17.86
CA ALA A 61 -1.31 -10.77 16.58
C ALA A 61 -0.38 -9.55 16.74
N ILE A 62 0.46 -9.33 15.74
CA ILE A 62 1.31 -8.13 15.64
C ILE A 62 0.96 -7.36 14.37
N PHE A 63 0.84 -6.05 14.49
CA PHE A 63 0.73 -5.14 13.35
C PHE A 63 1.94 -4.21 13.35
N VAL A 64 2.64 -4.11 12.22
CA VAL A 64 3.77 -3.21 12.02
C VAL A 64 3.32 -2.02 11.17
N GLY A 65 3.42 -0.82 11.76
CA GLY A 65 2.93 0.44 11.19
C GLY A 65 4.05 1.44 10.91
N GLY A 66 3.74 2.73 11.09
CA GLY A 66 4.66 3.86 10.94
C GLY A 66 4.70 4.49 9.56
N SER A 67 5.39 5.63 9.47
CA SER A 67 5.42 6.46 8.27
C SER A 67 6.51 6.07 7.26
N ASP A 68 7.59 5.44 7.72
CA ASP A 68 8.72 5.01 6.89
C ASP A 68 8.61 3.52 6.54
N ILE A 69 8.42 3.22 5.26
CA ILE A 69 8.27 1.85 4.77
C ILE A 69 9.56 1.02 4.89
N VAL A 70 10.73 1.65 4.80
CA VAL A 70 12.02 0.95 4.93
C VAL A 70 12.22 0.54 6.37
N ALA A 71 11.93 1.44 7.31
CA ALA A 71 11.94 1.14 8.74
C ALA A 71 10.91 0.06 9.09
N GLY A 72 9.68 0.19 8.59
CA GLY A 72 8.61 -0.80 8.78
C GLY A 72 8.98 -2.19 8.25
N GLN A 73 9.59 -2.27 7.06
CA GLN A 73 10.09 -3.54 6.51
C GLN A 73 11.21 -4.15 7.35
N ALA A 74 12.16 -3.35 7.82
CA ALA A 74 13.24 -3.83 8.68
C ALA A 74 12.69 -4.39 10.01
N LEU A 75 11.76 -3.66 10.62
CA LEU A 75 11.07 -4.09 11.83
C LEU A 75 10.24 -5.36 11.60
N PHE A 76 9.50 -5.44 10.50
CA PHE A 76 8.70 -6.60 10.16
C PHE A 76 9.55 -7.86 9.94
N LYS A 77 10.73 -7.73 9.31
CA LYS A 77 11.72 -8.81 9.20
C LYS A 77 12.27 -9.22 10.57
N ALA A 78 12.60 -8.24 11.42
CA ALA A 78 13.11 -8.51 12.77
C ALA A 78 12.09 -9.28 13.61
N VAL A 79 10.82 -8.86 13.61
CA VAL A 79 9.72 -9.56 14.29
C VAL A 79 9.66 -11.04 13.90
N GLN A 80 9.68 -11.32 12.59
CA GLN A 80 9.62 -12.69 12.08
C GLN A 80 10.86 -13.53 12.43
N SER A 81 12.03 -12.90 12.55
CA SER A 81 13.27 -13.60 12.89
C SER A 81 13.29 -14.19 14.31
N TYR A 82 12.43 -13.68 15.20
CA TYR A 82 12.28 -14.19 16.56
C TYR A 82 11.26 -15.33 16.68
N PHE A 83 10.63 -15.76 15.58
CA PHE A 83 9.75 -16.93 15.55
C PHE A 83 10.56 -18.22 15.41
N PHE A 84 10.16 -19.28 16.13
CA PHE A 84 10.84 -20.57 16.05
C PHE A 84 9.93 -21.73 16.50
N SER A 85 10.10 -22.93 15.93
CA SER A 85 9.45 -24.18 16.39
C SER A 85 7.93 -24.07 16.65
N GLY A 86 7.20 -23.30 15.82
CA GLY A 86 5.76 -23.05 15.99
C GLY A 86 5.38 -22.02 17.06
N PHE A 87 6.35 -21.43 17.75
CA PHE A 87 6.19 -20.24 18.58
C PHE A 87 6.19 -19.00 17.69
N GLN A 88 5.00 -18.69 17.21
CA GLN A 88 4.72 -17.53 16.38
C GLN A 88 3.27 -17.08 16.56
N VAL A 89 3.03 -15.85 16.15
CA VAL A 89 1.72 -15.23 16.02
C VAL A 89 1.59 -14.69 14.60
N SER A 90 0.36 -14.44 14.15
CA SER A 90 0.14 -13.81 12.87
C SER A 90 0.63 -12.36 12.89
N VAL A 91 1.19 -11.91 11.76
CA VAL A 91 1.78 -10.58 11.63
C VAL A 91 1.30 -9.87 10.36
N MET A 92 1.14 -8.55 10.42
CA MET A 92 0.80 -7.70 9.28
C MET A 92 1.76 -6.50 9.18
N LEU A 93 2.08 -6.08 7.96
CA LEU A 93 2.80 -4.84 7.68
C LEU A 93 1.93 -3.92 6.83
N ASP A 94 1.70 -2.68 7.28
CA ASP A 94 0.98 -1.67 6.50
C ASP A 94 1.36 -0.22 6.86
N SER A 95 2.66 0.10 6.86
CA SER A 95 3.17 1.45 7.14
C SER A 95 2.46 2.51 6.29
N ASN A 96 1.74 3.43 6.95
CA ASN A 96 0.87 4.46 6.37
C ASN A 96 -0.08 3.96 5.26
N GLY A 97 -0.60 2.74 5.41
CA GLY A 97 -1.50 2.16 4.43
C GLY A 97 -0.84 1.79 3.10
N SER A 98 0.50 1.67 3.06
CA SER A 98 1.26 1.40 1.84
C SER A 98 0.75 0.19 1.06
N ASN A 99 0.59 -0.95 1.73
CA ASN A 99 0.17 -2.19 1.11
C ASN A 99 -1.32 -2.15 0.79
N THR A 100 -2.17 -1.75 1.74
CA THR A 100 -3.63 -1.80 1.56
C THR A 100 -4.15 -0.76 0.57
N THR A 101 -3.55 0.43 0.52
CA THR A 101 -3.92 1.49 -0.45
C THR A 101 -3.50 1.11 -1.85
N ALA A 102 -2.25 0.65 -2.03
CA ALA A 102 -1.77 0.16 -3.32
C ALA A 102 -2.62 -1.01 -3.82
N ALA A 103 -2.87 -2.00 -2.96
CA ALA A 103 -3.66 -3.17 -3.29
C ALA A 103 -5.09 -2.81 -3.71
N ALA A 104 -5.76 -1.91 -2.97
CA ALA A 104 -7.11 -1.47 -3.32
C ALA A 104 -7.16 -0.71 -4.64
N ALA A 105 -6.22 0.21 -4.87
CA ALA A 105 -6.15 0.98 -6.12
C ALA A 105 -5.92 0.06 -7.33
N VAL A 106 -4.92 -0.82 -7.25
CA VAL A 106 -4.60 -1.74 -8.36
C VAL A 106 -5.70 -2.76 -8.58
N ALA A 107 -6.32 -3.30 -7.53
CA ALA A 107 -7.44 -4.22 -7.68
C ALA A 107 -8.65 -3.55 -8.35
N LYS A 108 -8.94 -2.28 -8.03
CA LYS A 108 -10.00 -1.51 -8.72
C LYS A 108 -9.68 -1.24 -10.18
N LEU A 109 -8.44 -0.95 -10.52
CA LEU A 109 -8.01 -0.85 -11.92
C LEU A 109 -8.17 -2.21 -12.64
N ALA A 110 -7.80 -3.32 -12.00
CA ALA A 110 -7.88 -4.67 -12.58
C ALA A 110 -9.32 -5.12 -12.88
N VAL A 111 -10.31 -4.71 -12.09
CA VAL A 111 -11.74 -5.00 -12.39
C VAL A 111 -12.35 -4.01 -13.38
N SER A 112 -11.70 -2.86 -13.60
CA SER A 112 -12.16 -1.83 -14.53
C SER A 112 -11.67 -2.06 -15.96
N GLY A 113 -10.55 -2.76 -16.14
CA GLY A 113 -9.97 -3.02 -17.45
C GLY A 113 -8.79 -3.98 -17.41
N THR A 114 -8.19 -4.23 -18.57
CA THR A 114 -7.01 -5.11 -18.70
C THR A 114 -5.75 -4.37 -18.28
N LEU A 115 -4.94 -4.98 -17.41
CA LEU A 115 -3.63 -4.43 -16.98
C LEU A 115 -2.45 -5.05 -17.74
N LYS A 116 -2.57 -6.32 -18.11
CA LYS A 116 -1.52 -7.07 -18.80
C LYS A 116 -1.16 -6.39 -20.13
N GLU A 117 0.14 -6.28 -20.42
CA GLU A 117 0.72 -5.68 -21.63
C GLU A 117 0.36 -4.18 -21.82
N LYS A 118 -0.22 -3.53 -20.80
CA LYS A 118 -0.46 -2.09 -20.80
C LYS A 118 0.72 -1.32 -20.24
N LYS A 119 0.90 -0.09 -20.72
CA LYS A 119 1.85 0.87 -20.17
C LYS A 119 1.24 1.59 -18.98
N ALA A 120 1.79 1.38 -17.80
CA ALA A 120 1.35 2.02 -16.58
C ALA A 120 2.40 3.02 -16.06
N VAL A 121 1.97 4.22 -15.71
CA VAL A 121 2.83 5.25 -15.13
C VAL A 121 2.40 5.56 -13.71
N VAL A 122 3.33 5.39 -12.76
CA VAL A 122 3.12 5.73 -11.35
C VAL A 122 3.81 7.06 -11.05
N LEU A 123 3.01 8.12 -10.93
CA LEU A 123 3.49 9.48 -10.68
C LEU A 123 3.80 9.71 -9.21
N ALA A 124 4.93 10.36 -8.94
CA ALA A 124 5.49 10.47 -7.59
C ALA A 124 5.63 9.08 -6.92
N GLY A 125 6.02 8.09 -7.71
CA GLY A 125 5.95 6.67 -7.36
C GLY A 125 7.02 6.18 -6.38
N THR A 126 7.88 7.07 -5.88
CA THR A 126 8.96 6.71 -4.94
C THR A 126 8.48 6.58 -3.49
N GLY A 127 7.26 7.04 -3.19
CA GLY A 127 6.67 6.87 -1.86
C GLY A 127 6.20 5.43 -1.60
N PRO A 128 5.82 5.09 -0.36
CA PRO A 128 5.41 3.74 0.03
C PRO A 128 4.29 3.15 -0.84
N VAL A 129 3.21 3.91 -1.07
CA VAL A 129 2.07 3.48 -1.90
C VAL A 129 2.50 3.30 -3.36
N GLY A 130 3.26 4.26 -3.91
CA GLY A 130 3.72 4.22 -5.29
C GLY A 130 4.58 3.00 -5.61
N GLN A 131 5.55 2.68 -4.74
CA GLN A 131 6.41 1.52 -4.91
C GLN A 131 5.61 0.20 -4.90
N ARG A 132 4.68 0.05 -3.94
CA ARG A 132 3.83 -1.15 -3.86
C ARG A 132 2.90 -1.28 -5.04
N ALA A 133 2.26 -0.19 -5.45
CA ALA A 133 1.37 -0.21 -6.59
C ALA A 133 2.10 -0.52 -7.89
N ALA A 134 3.32 0.03 -8.08
CA ALA A 134 4.16 -0.29 -9.22
C ALA A 134 4.51 -1.78 -9.28
N ALA A 135 4.87 -2.38 -8.15
CA ALA A 135 5.15 -3.81 -8.07
C ALA A 135 3.91 -4.67 -8.39
N MET A 136 2.75 -4.32 -7.84
CA MET A 136 1.49 -5.04 -8.09
C MET A 136 1.04 -4.92 -9.56
N LEU A 137 1.16 -3.73 -10.17
CA LEU A 137 0.88 -3.53 -11.60
C LEU A 137 1.81 -4.39 -12.48
N ALA A 138 3.10 -4.44 -12.16
CA ALA A 138 4.06 -5.27 -12.89
C ALA A 138 3.76 -6.78 -12.71
N GLN A 139 3.32 -7.21 -11.54
CA GLN A 139 2.88 -8.60 -11.30
C GLN A 139 1.62 -8.98 -12.11
N GLU A 140 0.76 -8.01 -12.45
CA GLU A 140 -0.35 -8.21 -13.39
C GLU A 140 0.09 -8.19 -14.87
N GLY A 141 1.39 -8.00 -15.13
CA GLY A 141 1.99 -8.01 -16.46
C GLY A 141 1.96 -6.66 -17.18
N ALA A 142 1.76 -5.55 -16.47
CA ALA A 142 1.91 -4.21 -17.04
C ALA A 142 3.39 -3.84 -17.22
N GLU A 143 3.68 -3.01 -18.22
CA GLU A 143 4.96 -2.31 -18.37
C GLU A 143 4.93 -1.05 -17.51
N VAL A 144 5.66 -1.06 -16.39
CA VAL A 144 5.51 -0.02 -15.36
C VAL A 144 6.67 0.96 -15.34
N THR A 145 6.34 2.25 -15.36
CA THR A 145 7.28 3.36 -15.17
C THR A 145 7.03 4.05 -13.82
N ILE A 146 8.06 4.17 -12.98
CA ILE A 146 8.04 5.00 -11.77
C ILE A 146 8.61 6.38 -12.09
N VAL A 147 7.80 7.42 -11.89
CA VAL A 147 8.19 8.81 -12.13
C VAL A 147 8.52 9.52 -10.82
N SER A 148 9.65 10.22 -10.79
CA SER A 148 10.11 11.06 -9.69
C SER A 148 10.66 12.39 -10.18
N ARG A 149 10.84 13.36 -9.28
CA ARG A 149 11.58 14.60 -9.56
C ARG A 149 13.09 14.37 -9.71
N HIS A 150 13.60 13.26 -9.16
CA HIS A 150 15.02 12.88 -9.19
C HIS A 150 15.15 11.47 -9.75
N ILE A 151 15.95 11.32 -10.80
CA ILE A 151 16.12 10.03 -11.49
C ILE A 151 16.75 8.99 -10.56
N GLU A 152 17.64 9.41 -9.65
CA GLU A 152 18.30 8.57 -8.67
C GLU A 152 17.27 7.94 -7.72
N SER A 153 16.31 8.73 -7.22
CA SER A 153 15.26 8.22 -6.34
C SER A 153 14.33 7.23 -7.06
N ALA A 154 14.01 7.48 -8.33
CA ALA A 154 13.23 6.53 -9.13
C ALA A 154 14.02 5.22 -9.36
N GLY A 155 15.33 5.32 -9.65
CA GLY A 155 16.21 4.17 -9.82
C GLY A 155 16.32 3.32 -8.55
N ILE A 156 16.52 3.95 -7.38
CA ILE A 156 16.55 3.26 -6.09
C ILE A 156 15.22 2.54 -5.82
N ALA A 157 14.09 3.18 -6.09
CA ALA A 157 12.77 2.55 -5.95
C ALA A 157 12.61 1.33 -6.87
N CYS A 158 13.03 1.43 -8.14
CA CYS A 158 12.99 0.30 -9.07
C CYS A 158 13.86 -0.87 -8.59
N LEU A 159 15.09 -0.60 -8.15
CA LEU A 159 15.99 -1.62 -7.62
C LEU A 159 15.42 -2.30 -6.36
N SER A 160 14.86 -1.52 -5.44
CA SER A 160 14.23 -2.05 -4.23
C SER A 160 13.05 -2.98 -4.56
N MET A 161 12.21 -2.61 -5.54
CA MET A 161 11.09 -3.45 -5.97
C MET A 161 11.55 -4.68 -6.76
N LYS A 162 12.63 -4.59 -7.54
CA LYS A 162 13.27 -5.74 -8.18
C LYS A 162 13.75 -6.74 -7.12
N GLU A 163 14.45 -6.27 -6.09
CA GLU A 163 14.94 -7.12 -5.00
C GLU A 163 13.80 -7.75 -4.20
N ARG A 164 12.74 -6.98 -3.86
CA ARG A 164 11.64 -7.45 -3.01
C ARG A 164 10.63 -8.35 -3.75
N PHE A 165 10.32 -8.04 -5.01
CA PHE A 165 9.21 -8.66 -5.75
C PHE A 165 9.62 -9.34 -7.06
N ASN A 166 10.89 -9.26 -7.45
CA ASN A 166 11.41 -9.77 -8.72
C ASN A 166 10.68 -9.22 -9.96
N VAL A 167 10.35 -7.93 -9.94
CA VAL A 167 9.70 -7.21 -11.04
C VAL A 167 10.66 -6.24 -11.72
N ASP A 168 10.52 -6.06 -13.03
CA ASP A 168 11.28 -5.07 -13.80
C ASP A 168 10.45 -3.80 -13.96
N LEU A 169 10.98 -2.68 -13.46
CA LEU A 169 10.35 -1.35 -13.50
C LEU A 169 11.30 -0.37 -14.19
N THR A 170 10.72 0.61 -14.89
CA THR A 170 11.48 1.67 -15.57
C THR A 170 11.48 2.95 -14.75
N PRO A 171 12.63 3.53 -14.38
CA PRO A 171 12.68 4.83 -13.73
C PRO A 171 12.55 5.96 -14.77
N ALA A 172 11.83 7.02 -14.43
CA ALA A 172 11.72 8.22 -15.25
C ALA A 172 11.76 9.50 -14.39
N ILE A 173 12.23 10.59 -14.99
CA ILE A 173 12.31 11.91 -14.36
C ILE A 173 11.24 12.85 -14.90
N ALA A 174 10.54 13.52 -13.99
CA ALA A 174 9.66 14.63 -14.31
C ALA A 174 9.66 15.64 -13.16
N VAL A 175 10.27 16.80 -13.40
CA VAL A 175 10.52 17.83 -12.37
C VAL A 175 9.30 18.71 -12.11
N ASP A 176 8.44 18.89 -13.11
CA ASP A 176 7.26 19.75 -13.07
C ASP A 176 6.03 19.06 -13.69
N SER A 177 4.92 19.79 -13.77
CA SER A 177 3.65 19.25 -14.25
C SER A 177 3.67 18.92 -15.74
N ASP A 178 4.35 19.71 -16.56
CA ASP A 178 4.36 19.50 -18.01
C ASP A 178 5.27 18.32 -18.38
N ALA A 179 6.39 18.15 -17.67
CA ALA A 179 7.21 16.96 -17.76
C ALA A 179 6.44 15.69 -17.34
N ARG A 180 5.56 15.79 -16.34
CA ARG A 180 4.68 14.67 -15.96
C ARG A 180 3.63 14.39 -17.04
N GLY A 181 3.08 15.42 -17.68
CA GLY A 181 2.22 15.29 -18.85
C GLY A 181 2.92 14.60 -20.03
N ALA A 182 4.19 14.93 -20.29
CA ALA A 182 5.01 14.26 -21.30
C ALA A 182 5.25 12.78 -20.96
N ALA A 183 5.53 12.47 -19.68
CA ALA A 183 5.78 11.11 -19.21
C ALA A 183 4.59 10.14 -19.36
N ILE A 184 3.36 10.67 -19.50
CA ILE A 184 2.14 9.85 -19.63
C ILE A 184 1.59 9.79 -21.07
N GLN A 185 2.27 10.37 -22.07
CA GLN A 185 1.74 10.49 -23.44
C GLN A 185 1.34 9.13 -24.04
N ASP A 186 2.19 8.11 -23.88
CA ASP A 186 1.95 6.76 -24.39
C ASP A 186 1.39 5.80 -23.33
N ALA A 187 1.03 6.30 -22.15
CA ALA A 187 0.50 5.47 -21.08
C ALA A 187 -0.95 5.07 -21.36
N ASN A 188 -1.33 3.88 -20.91
CA ASN A 188 -2.72 3.44 -20.84
C ASN A 188 -3.30 3.66 -19.44
N ILE A 189 -2.46 3.56 -18.41
CA ILE A 189 -2.85 3.63 -17.01
C ILE A 189 -1.98 4.66 -16.30
N VAL A 190 -2.60 5.52 -15.49
CA VAL A 190 -1.89 6.44 -14.60
C VAL A 190 -2.35 6.24 -13.17
N LEU A 191 -1.40 6.11 -12.25
CA LEU A 191 -1.66 6.15 -10.82
C LEU A 191 -0.86 7.29 -10.18
N ALA A 192 -1.56 8.27 -9.63
CA ALA A 192 -0.96 9.37 -8.88
C ALA A 192 -0.80 8.99 -7.40
N THR A 193 0.44 9.01 -6.90
CA THR A 193 0.76 8.69 -5.49
C THR A 193 1.55 9.82 -4.82
N GLY A 194 1.20 11.07 -5.17
CA GLY A 194 1.83 12.28 -4.63
C GLY A 194 1.51 12.52 -3.16
N ALA A 195 2.24 13.46 -2.57
CA ALA A 195 1.94 13.95 -1.22
C ALA A 195 0.56 14.63 -1.18
N ALA A 196 -0.04 14.66 0.02
CA ALA A 196 -1.33 15.28 0.25
C ALA A 196 -1.36 16.75 -0.21
N GLY A 197 -2.42 17.14 -0.93
CA GLY A 197 -2.61 18.52 -1.40
C GLY A 197 -1.67 18.96 -2.52
N ILE A 198 -1.02 18.02 -3.22
CA ILE A 198 -0.14 18.30 -4.35
C ILE A 198 -0.79 17.80 -5.64
N GLU A 199 -1.09 18.74 -6.55
CA GLU A 199 -1.51 18.42 -7.91
C GLU A 199 -0.30 17.98 -8.76
N LEU A 200 -0.40 16.80 -9.36
CA LEU A 200 0.63 16.22 -10.22
C LEU A 200 0.32 16.43 -11.71
N LEU A 201 -0.93 16.27 -12.12
CA LEU A 201 -1.36 16.48 -13.50
C LEU A 201 -2.44 17.55 -13.56
N LYS A 202 -2.37 18.40 -14.57
CA LYS A 202 -3.45 19.30 -14.94
C LYS A 202 -4.42 18.63 -15.92
N PRO A 203 -5.66 19.12 -16.04
CA PRO A 203 -6.65 18.60 -17.00
C PRO A 203 -6.11 18.40 -18.43
N GLU A 204 -5.37 19.38 -18.95
CA GLU A 204 -4.82 19.37 -20.30
C GLU A 204 -3.81 18.24 -20.56
N HIS A 205 -3.20 17.67 -19.52
CA HIS A 205 -2.23 16.58 -19.65
C HIS A 205 -2.87 15.22 -19.93
N TRP A 206 -4.13 15.02 -19.53
CA TRP A 206 -4.76 13.70 -19.59
C TRP A 206 -6.09 13.65 -20.34
N GLN A 207 -6.90 14.72 -20.32
CA GLN A 207 -8.27 14.66 -20.84
C GLN A 207 -8.32 14.25 -22.32
N ASN A 208 -7.45 14.83 -23.14
CA ASN A 208 -7.39 14.60 -24.59
C ASN A 208 -6.39 13.51 -25.00
N ASN A 209 -5.73 12.85 -24.06
CA ASN A 209 -4.84 11.74 -24.38
C ASN A 209 -5.69 10.51 -24.76
N SER A 210 -5.59 10.07 -26.02
CA SER A 210 -6.35 8.94 -26.57
C SER A 210 -5.81 7.57 -26.17
N ASN A 211 -4.59 7.49 -25.66
CA ASN A 211 -3.98 6.23 -25.21
C ASN A 211 -4.43 5.82 -23.81
N LEU A 212 -4.76 6.81 -22.97
CA LEU A 212 -5.19 6.60 -21.59
C LEU A 212 -6.59 5.98 -21.54
N GLU A 213 -6.70 4.95 -20.70
CA GLU A 213 -7.92 4.18 -20.47
C GLU A 213 -8.39 4.33 -19.02
N MET A 214 -7.45 4.32 -18.06
CA MET A 214 -7.76 4.32 -16.63
C MET A 214 -6.83 5.22 -15.84
N LEU A 215 -7.37 5.94 -14.87
CA LEU A 215 -6.61 6.77 -13.94
C LEU A 215 -7.05 6.50 -12.51
N ALA A 216 -6.09 6.52 -11.60
CA ALA A 216 -6.34 6.46 -10.17
C ALA A 216 -5.51 7.52 -9.43
N ASP A 217 -6.07 8.10 -8.39
CA ASP A 217 -5.41 9.12 -7.58
C ASP A 217 -5.52 8.79 -6.09
N ALA A 218 -4.39 8.59 -5.43
CA ALA A 218 -4.33 8.28 -4.00
C ALA A 218 -4.39 9.51 -3.09
N ASN A 219 -4.41 10.73 -3.64
CA ASN A 219 -4.52 11.95 -2.85
C ASN A 219 -5.98 12.27 -2.49
N ALA A 220 -6.31 12.19 -1.19
CA ALA A 220 -7.62 12.56 -0.65
C ALA A 220 -7.70 14.01 -0.17
N THR A 221 -6.62 14.79 -0.29
CA THR A 221 -6.53 16.16 0.21
C THR A 221 -6.51 17.13 -0.97
N PRO A 222 -7.45 18.09 -1.07
CA PRO A 222 -7.43 19.11 -2.11
C PRO A 222 -6.19 20.03 -2.04
N PRO A 223 -5.66 20.46 -3.19
CA PRO A 223 -5.98 19.98 -4.53
C PRO A 223 -5.58 18.50 -4.71
N VAL A 224 -6.44 17.74 -5.40
CA VAL A 224 -6.18 16.33 -5.71
C VAL A 224 -4.98 16.19 -6.66
N GLY A 225 -4.40 15.00 -6.74
CA GLY A 225 -3.23 14.71 -7.56
C GLY A 225 -3.49 14.80 -9.07
N ILE A 226 -4.71 14.48 -9.52
CA ILE A 226 -5.10 14.57 -10.94
C ILE A 226 -6.19 15.64 -11.09
N GLY A 227 -5.81 16.82 -11.59
CA GLY A 227 -6.73 17.93 -11.81
C GLY A 227 -7.89 17.57 -12.73
N GLY A 228 -9.10 18.04 -12.39
CA GLY A 228 -10.33 17.73 -13.11
C GLY A 228 -11.00 16.39 -12.74
N THR A 229 -10.44 15.66 -11.77
CA THR A 229 -11.06 14.47 -11.16
C THR A 229 -11.67 14.80 -9.79
N ASP A 230 -12.44 13.87 -9.22
CA ASP A 230 -12.97 13.97 -7.87
C ASP A 230 -12.41 12.84 -6.99
N MET A 231 -12.02 13.13 -5.75
CA MET A 231 -11.58 12.12 -4.78
C MET A 231 -12.65 11.04 -4.53
N MET A 232 -13.93 11.36 -4.79
CA MET A 232 -15.08 10.48 -4.66
C MET A 232 -15.35 9.62 -5.90
N ASP A 233 -14.62 9.81 -7.01
CA ASP A 233 -14.83 9.03 -8.25
C ASP A 233 -14.64 7.53 -7.99
N ARG A 234 -15.67 6.74 -8.34
CA ARG A 234 -15.74 5.29 -8.08
C ARG A 234 -15.80 4.50 -9.39
N GLY A 235 -14.77 4.62 -10.21
CA GLY A 235 -14.77 4.09 -11.57
C GLY A 235 -15.67 4.92 -12.49
N ALA A 236 -15.74 6.23 -12.27
CA ALA A 236 -16.56 7.12 -13.06
C ALA A 236 -15.92 7.34 -14.44
N GLU A 237 -16.73 7.39 -15.49
CA GLU A 237 -16.23 7.75 -16.83
C GLU A 237 -16.10 9.26 -16.97
N ARG A 238 -14.90 9.73 -17.31
CA ARG A 238 -14.61 11.14 -17.62
C ARG A 238 -13.70 11.20 -18.83
N HIS A 239 -14.07 11.99 -19.84
CA HIS A 239 -13.27 12.16 -21.06
C HIS A 239 -12.84 10.81 -21.71
N GLY A 240 -13.76 9.84 -21.69
CA GLY A 240 -13.54 8.49 -22.25
C GLY A 240 -12.62 7.58 -21.42
N LYS A 241 -12.38 7.90 -20.14
CA LYS A 241 -11.48 7.19 -19.23
C LYS A 241 -12.18 6.82 -17.94
N ILE A 242 -11.81 5.70 -17.33
CA ILE A 242 -12.33 5.28 -16.02
C ILE A 242 -11.46 5.91 -14.93
N ILE A 243 -12.08 6.63 -14.00
CA ILE A 243 -11.39 7.39 -12.95
C ILE A 243 -11.72 6.84 -11.56
N TRP A 244 -10.67 6.63 -10.76
CA TRP A 244 -10.75 6.23 -9.36
C TRP A 244 -10.11 7.29 -8.46
N GLY A 245 -10.91 7.95 -7.64
CA GLY A 245 -10.43 8.87 -6.61
C GLY A 245 -10.06 8.15 -5.31
N ALA A 246 -9.28 8.83 -4.47
CA ALA A 246 -8.71 8.28 -3.24
C ALA A 246 -9.76 7.77 -2.25
N ILE A 247 -10.91 8.46 -2.12
CA ILE A 247 -12.04 8.00 -1.29
C ILE A 247 -12.84 6.93 -2.03
N GLY A 248 -12.92 7.04 -3.36
CA GLY A 248 -13.60 6.08 -4.22
C GLY A 248 -13.09 4.65 -4.04
N PHE A 249 -11.79 4.41 -4.28
CA PHE A 249 -11.18 3.12 -3.98
C PHE A 249 -10.82 2.96 -2.49
N GLY A 250 -10.74 4.06 -1.73
CA GLY A 250 -10.48 4.07 -0.29
C GLY A 250 -11.53 3.29 0.53
N ALA A 251 -12.76 3.17 0.03
CA ALA A 251 -13.76 2.28 0.62
C ALA A 251 -13.31 0.81 0.60
N LEU A 252 -12.74 0.34 -0.51
CA LEU A 252 -12.14 -1.00 -0.59
C LEU A 252 -10.91 -1.09 0.31
N LYS A 253 -10.04 -0.06 0.35
CA LYS A 253 -8.87 -0.04 1.25
C LYS A 253 -9.26 -0.25 2.71
N LEU A 254 -10.28 0.46 3.19
CA LEU A 254 -10.76 0.33 4.57
C LEU A 254 -11.35 -1.06 4.84
N ALA A 255 -12.18 -1.58 3.93
CA ALA A 255 -12.74 -2.92 4.06
C ALA A 255 -11.63 -3.99 4.06
N LEU A 256 -10.65 -3.87 3.17
CA LEU A 256 -9.50 -4.76 3.04
C LEU A 256 -8.65 -4.76 4.31
N HIS A 257 -8.29 -3.58 4.83
CA HIS A 257 -7.48 -3.49 6.04
C HIS A 257 -8.21 -4.15 7.22
N ARG A 258 -9.50 -3.88 7.41
CA ARG A 258 -10.32 -4.55 8.45
C ARG A 258 -10.35 -6.07 8.28
N ALA A 259 -10.49 -6.55 7.04
CA ALA A 259 -10.46 -7.98 6.73
C ALA A 259 -9.09 -8.61 7.03
N CYS A 260 -7.99 -7.92 6.73
CA CYS A 260 -6.64 -8.34 7.10
C CYS A 260 -6.51 -8.49 8.62
N ILE A 261 -6.99 -7.51 9.40
CA ILE A 261 -6.97 -7.58 10.86
C ILE A 261 -7.77 -8.78 11.38
N ALA A 262 -8.98 -9.00 10.86
CA ALA A 262 -9.79 -10.16 11.23
C ALA A 262 -9.04 -11.48 10.96
N ARG A 263 -8.39 -11.56 9.79
CA ARG A 263 -7.64 -12.74 9.33
C ARG A 263 -6.42 -13.06 10.19
N LEU A 264 -5.80 -12.05 10.81
CA LEU A 264 -4.70 -12.28 11.78
C LEU A 264 -5.14 -13.17 12.95
N PHE A 265 -6.43 -13.22 13.27
CA PHE A 265 -6.95 -14.01 14.38
C PHE A 265 -7.51 -15.39 14.00
N GLU A 266 -7.49 -15.75 12.72
CA GLU A 266 -7.98 -17.05 12.23
C GLU A 266 -6.94 -18.17 12.42
N ASP A 267 -5.66 -17.82 12.31
CA ASP A 267 -4.48 -18.69 12.47
C ASP A 267 -3.40 -17.89 13.22
N ASN A 268 -2.35 -18.54 13.71
CA ASN A 268 -1.17 -17.91 14.29
C ASN A 268 0.02 -17.87 13.32
N LYS A 269 -0.19 -18.19 12.03
CA LYS A 269 0.86 -18.29 11.01
C LYS A 269 0.71 -17.34 9.82
N GLN A 270 -0.27 -16.44 9.85
CA GLN A 270 -0.46 -15.51 8.74
C GLN A 270 0.67 -14.49 8.71
N VAL A 271 1.21 -14.20 7.52
CA VAL A 271 2.18 -13.14 7.27
C VAL A 271 1.59 -12.23 6.20
N LEU A 272 0.81 -11.24 6.64
CA LEU A 272 0.10 -10.32 5.77
C LEU A 272 1.01 -9.16 5.36
N ASP A 273 1.74 -9.37 4.27
CA ASP A 273 2.45 -8.33 3.52
C ASP A 273 1.79 -8.15 2.13
N ALA A 274 2.40 -7.34 1.27
CA ALA A 274 1.93 -6.94 -0.05
C ALA A 274 1.25 -8.05 -0.85
N GLU A 275 1.84 -9.25 -0.94
CA GLU A 275 1.31 -10.35 -1.76
C GLU A 275 -0.03 -10.89 -1.26
N LEU A 276 -0.14 -11.18 0.05
CA LEU A 276 -1.39 -11.71 0.62
C LEU A 276 -2.45 -10.62 0.72
N ILE A 277 -2.04 -9.39 1.03
CA ILE A 277 -2.94 -8.22 1.06
C ILE A 277 -3.51 -7.97 -0.34
N TYR A 278 -2.67 -8.02 -1.38
CA TYR A 278 -3.12 -7.81 -2.76
C TYR A 278 -4.01 -8.95 -3.26
N LYS A 279 -3.66 -10.20 -2.96
CA LYS A 279 -4.52 -11.33 -3.25
C LYS A 279 -5.92 -11.15 -2.64
N LEU A 280 -5.99 -10.77 -1.37
CA LEU A 280 -7.27 -10.52 -0.70
C LEU A 280 -8.00 -9.32 -1.31
N ALA A 281 -7.29 -8.27 -1.71
CA ALA A 281 -7.88 -7.12 -2.39
C ALA A 281 -8.58 -7.54 -3.70
N LYS A 282 -7.96 -8.42 -4.49
CA LYS A 282 -8.57 -8.95 -5.73
C LYS A 282 -9.82 -9.77 -5.45
N GLU A 283 -9.85 -10.54 -4.36
CA GLU A 283 -11.02 -11.32 -3.96
C GLU A 283 -12.19 -10.40 -3.49
N MET A 284 -11.88 -9.20 -3.01
CA MET A 284 -12.85 -8.23 -2.47
C MET A 284 -13.28 -7.12 -3.45
N ALA A 285 -12.58 -6.99 -4.58
CA ALA A 285 -12.73 -5.85 -5.51
C ALA A 285 -13.98 -5.92 -6.40
#